data_AF-A0A2E8J972-F1
#
_entry.id   AF-A0A2E8J972-F1
#
_cell.length_a   1.000
_cell.length_b   1.000
_cell.length_c   1.000
_cell.angle_alpha   90.00
_cell.angle_beta   90.00
_cell.angle_gamma   90.00
#
_symmetry.space_group_name_H-M   'P 1'
#
loop_
_entity.id
_entity.type
_entity.pdbx_description
1 polymer ?
#
loop_
_entity_poly.entity_id
_entity_poly.type
_entity_poly.pdbx_seq_one_letter_code
_entity_poly.pdbx_strand_id
1 'polypeptide(L)'
;MKNCAGRVLPGYEAHNLLRSRHLNCHDITYNRVSFLCDHTMLLKNAYIYRITGTPTITADALEPQLKSQAFRPCSGIRPSSFGWISPLGDIEGPLTHEVSGSILLCAKREDKIVPSSALVDLLAEKIERLEQLEGRKIFNKEKLRLKDDAMAELLPRALPRSKQILGYLTPSDKLLVIGTTSVSEAELFINCVRNSLGSFPVVPPQVSSKPTEIFTHWLKSRKLPEHFSLGNSCDLLDPEEGATITCRRQDLDTNEIRNHIDAGKICTKIGINWHGDLNVVVDKELSLKQIKLQNSDNKTDEYDDPIATLDAAFVNMTLEFSRFLPALFSALGGESREQQAM
;
A
#
# COMPACT_ATOMS: atom_id res chain seq x y z
N MET A 1 -48.02 -27.35 -67.13
CA MET A 1 -47.77 -25.91 -67.34
C MET A 1 -46.57 -25.52 -66.49
N LYS A 2 -45.50 -25.02 -67.14
CA LYS A 2 -44.37 -24.18 -66.64
C LYS A 2 -43.62 -24.72 -65.40
N ASN A 3 -42.38 -25.19 -65.56
CA ASN A 3 -41.12 -24.41 -65.48
C ASN A 3 -40.93 -23.73 -64.11
N CYS A 4 -39.75 -23.60 -63.49
CA CYS A 4 -38.36 -24.02 -63.65
C CYS A 4 -37.69 -23.53 -62.34
N ALA A 5 -36.81 -24.31 -61.68
CA ALA A 5 -35.35 -24.10 -61.59
C ALA A 5 -34.92 -22.82 -60.81
N GLY A 6 -33.90 -22.80 -59.95
CA GLY A 6 -32.85 -23.76 -59.53
C GLY A 6 -32.31 -23.31 -58.16
N ARG A 7 -31.72 -24.18 -57.33
CA ARG A 7 -30.29 -24.58 -57.32
C ARG A 7 -29.34 -23.37 -57.32
N VAL A 8 -28.21 -23.28 -56.61
CA VAL A 8 -27.39 -24.13 -55.73
C VAL A 8 -26.27 -23.19 -55.20
N LEU A 9 -25.70 -23.50 -54.03
CA LEU A 9 -24.43 -23.03 -53.43
C LEU A 9 -23.28 -22.88 -54.47
N PRO A 10 -22.16 -22.12 -54.31
CA PRO A 10 -21.11 -22.45 -53.30
C PRO A 10 -20.07 -21.36 -52.89
N GLY A 11 -19.31 -21.65 -51.83
CA GLY A 11 -17.83 -21.64 -51.76
C GLY A 11 -16.95 -20.42 -52.11
N TYR A 12 -16.02 -20.15 -51.17
CA TYR A 12 -14.58 -19.87 -51.36
C TYR A 12 -14.06 -18.44 -51.71
N GLU A 13 -13.19 -17.98 -50.78
CA GLU A 13 -11.90 -17.27 -50.94
C GLU A 13 -11.74 -15.83 -51.49
N ALA A 14 -11.14 -15.00 -50.61
CA ALA A 14 -10.02 -14.06 -50.80
C ALA A 14 -10.06 -12.97 -51.90
N HIS A 15 -9.98 -11.69 -51.50
CA HIS A 15 -8.72 -10.91 -51.59
C HIS A 15 -8.85 -9.47 -51.08
N ASN A 16 -7.72 -9.01 -50.52
CA ASN A 16 -7.38 -7.69 -50.00
C ASN A 16 -7.73 -6.50 -50.90
N LEU A 17 -8.22 -5.42 -50.28
CA LEU A 17 -7.90 -4.04 -50.68
C LEU A 17 -7.59 -3.19 -49.44
N LEU A 18 -6.31 -2.85 -49.32
CA LEU A 18 -5.73 -1.85 -48.41
C LEU A 18 -6.34 -0.47 -48.66
N ARG A 19 -6.61 0.29 -47.58
CA ARG A 19 -6.07 1.66 -47.42
C ARG A 19 -6.39 2.28 -46.07
N SER A 20 -5.32 2.47 -45.30
CA SER A 20 -5.01 3.61 -44.42
C SER A 20 -6.19 4.40 -43.84
N ARG A 21 -6.44 4.23 -42.55
CA ARG A 21 -6.77 5.35 -41.68
C ARG A 21 -5.81 5.32 -40.49
N HIS A 22 -4.95 6.33 -40.45
CA HIS A 22 -4.19 6.70 -39.26
C HIS A 22 -5.17 6.85 -38.09
N LEU A 23 -5.17 5.89 -37.18
CA LEU A 23 -5.66 6.11 -35.83
C LEU A 23 -4.56 6.86 -35.10
N ASN A 24 -4.71 8.18 -35.03
CA ASN A 24 -3.92 9.02 -34.15
C ASN A 24 -4.12 8.53 -32.72
N CYS A 25 -3.01 8.20 -32.05
CA CYS A 25 -2.93 8.02 -30.61
C CYS A 25 -3.13 9.37 -29.92
N HIS A 26 -4.37 9.83 -29.79
CA HIS A 26 -4.83 10.80 -28.80
C HIS A 26 -6.29 10.42 -28.53
N ASP A 27 -6.71 10.45 -27.27
CA ASP A 27 -8.05 10.08 -26.77
C ASP A 27 -8.24 8.60 -26.38
N ILE A 28 -7.44 8.18 -25.40
CA ILE A 28 -7.87 7.19 -24.41
C ILE A 28 -8.09 7.93 -23.08
N THR A 29 -9.13 8.75 -23.01
CA THR A 29 -9.72 9.22 -21.75
C THR A 29 -10.53 8.08 -21.14
N TYR A 30 -9.82 7.05 -20.66
CA TYR A 30 -10.44 6.06 -19.78
C TYR A 30 -10.80 6.76 -18.47
N ASN A 31 -12.08 6.67 -18.12
CA ASN A 31 -12.64 6.80 -16.78
C ASN A 31 -11.58 6.47 -15.70
N ARG A 32 -11.01 7.52 -15.08
CA ARG A 32 -9.86 7.42 -14.16
C ARG A 32 -10.22 7.63 -12.68
N VAL A 33 -11.48 7.94 -12.39
CA VAL A 33 -12.02 8.04 -11.02
C VAL A 33 -12.27 6.65 -10.40
N SER A 34 -12.31 5.60 -11.22
CA SER A 34 -12.64 4.21 -10.83
C SER A 34 -11.58 3.51 -9.98
N PHE A 35 -10.41 4.11 -9.72
CA PHE A 35 -9.40 3.53 -8.81
C PHE A 35 -9.45 4.07 -7.38
N LEU A 36 -10.16 5.17 -7.14
CA LEU A 36 -10.37 5.73 -5.79
C LEU A 36 -11.72 5.29 -5.19
N CYS A 37 -12.71 5.00 -6.03
CA CYS A 37 -14.04 4.52 -5.61
C CYS A 37 -14.18 3.00 -5.53
N ASP A 38 -13.17 2.28 -5.01
CA ASP A 38 -13.41 0.91 -4.54
C ASP A 38 -14.12 1.03 -3.18
N HIS A 39 -15.46 1.07 -3.26
CA HIS A 39 -16.48 1.60 -2.34
C HIS A 39 -16.46 1.23 -0.84
N THR A 40 -15.39 0.76 -0.21
CA THR A 40 -15.51 0.26 1.18
C THR A 40 -14.45 0.63 2.19
N MET A 41 -13.28 1.19 1.87
CA MET A 41 -12.34 1.67 2.92
C MET A 41 -11.17 2.47 2.34
N LEU A 42 -10.96 3.70 2.83
CA LEU A 42 -9.85 4.59 2.43
C LEU A 42 -8.48 3.93 2.64
N LEU A 43 -8.23 3.35 3.84
CA LEU A 43 -7.01 2.64 4.19
C LEU A 43 -7.34 1.23 4.69
N LYS A 44 -6.85 0.20 3.99
CA LYS A 44 -6.99 -1.21 4.41
C LYS A 44 -5.86 -1.65 5.34
N ASN A 45 -4.71 -0.99 5.28
CA ASN A 45 -3.54 -1.22 6.12
C ASN A 45 -2.86 0.13 6.37
N ALA A 46 -2.21 0.29 7.52
CA ALA A 46 -1.58 1.53 7.87
C ALA A 46 -0.30 1.34 8.71
N TYR A 47 0.70 2.16 8.43
CA TYR A 47 1.80 2.45 9.36
C TYR A 47 1.52 3.78 10.04
N ILE A 48 1.78 3.84 11.34
CA ILE A 48 1.53 5.02 12.17
C ILE A 48 2.88 5.59 12.58
N TYR A 49 2.98 6.91 12.54
CA TYR A 49 4.15 7.66 12.99
C TYR A 49 3.72 8.87 13.80
N ARG A 50 4.49 9.20 14.83
CA ARG A 50 4.37 10.43 15.61
C ARG A 50 5.22 11.54 15.00
N ILE A 51 4.64 12.72 14.88
CA ILE A 51 5.32 13.94 14.45
C ILE A 51 5.91 14.59 15.70
N THR A 52 7.23 14.67 15.79
CA THR A 52 7.93 15.14 17.00
C THR A 52 8.39 16.60 16.91
N GLY A 53 8.15 17.26 15.79
CA GLY A 53 8.42 18.69 15.61
C GLY A 53 7.18 19.54 15.73
N THR A 54 7.36 20.86 15.65
CA THR A 54 6.28 21.85 15.52
C THR A 54 6.23 22.45 14.09
N PRO A 55 6.17 21.67 13.00
CA PRO A 55 5.92 22.27 11.71
C PRO A 55 4.50 22.85 11.70
N THR A 56 4.35 24.08 11.20
CA THR A 56 3.03 24.62 10.86
C THR A 56 2.53 23.88 9.63
N ILE A 57 1.83 22.77 9.83
CA ILE A 57 1.25 21.96 8.75
C ILE A 57 -0.17 22.47 8.51
N THR A 58 -0.34 23.34 7.51
CA THR A 58 -1.64 23.68 6.94
C THR A 58 -1.66 23.28 5.48
N ALA A 59 -2.83 22.95 4.92
CA ALA A 59 -2.93 22.53 3.52
C ALA A 59 -2.39 23.61 2.56
N ASP A 60 -2.76 24.87 2.80
CA ASP A 60 -2.32 26.02 2.00
C ASP A 60 -0.79 26.20 1.98
N ALA A 61 -0.12 25.95 3.12
CA ALA A 61 1.34 26.06 3.21
C ALA A 61 2.04 24.84 2.60
N LEU A 62 1.40 23.68 2.64
CA LEU A 62 1.94 22.41 2.19
C LEU A 62 1.90 22.29 0.66
N GLU A 63 0.78 22.68 0.04
CA GLU A 63 0.53 22.60 -1.40
C GLU A 63 1.71 23.10 -2.28
N PRO A 64 2.25 24.32 -2.11
CA PRO A 64 3.38 24.79 -2.93
C PRO A 64 4.66 23.98 -2.70
N GLN A 65 4.86 23.45 -1.51
CA GLN A 65 6.06 22.67 -1.16
C GLN A 65 6.02 21.27 -1.79
N LEU A 66 4.83 20.66 -1.84
CA LEU A 66 4.63 19.35 -2.49
C LEU A 66 4.89 19.40 -4.00
N LYS A 67 4.59 20.52 -4.67
CA LYS A 67 4.82 20.67 -6.12
C LYS A 67 6.27 20.41 -6.53
N SER A 68 7.24 20.67 -5.65
CA SER A 68 8.66 20.38 -5.90
C SER A 68 8.95 18.88 -6.11
N GLN A 69 8.14 18.01 -5.50
CA GLN A 69 8.22 16.55 -5.59
C GLN A 69 6.98 15.96 -6.28
N ALA A 70 6.33 16.73 -7.17
CA ALA A 70 5.23 16.23 -7.97
C ALA A 70 5.67 15.02 -8.82
N PHE A 71 4.79 14.04 -8.94
CA PHE A 71 5.07 12.80 -9.65
C PHE A 71 5.44 13.06 -11.11
N ARG A 72 6.51 12.41 -11.56
CA ARG A 72 6.90 12.38 -12.96
C ARG A 72 6.98 10.91 -13.40
N PRO A 73 6.36 10.53 -14.53
CA PRO A 73 6.48 9.18 -15.06
C PRO A 73 7.94 8.75 -15.27
N CYS A 74 8.20 7.45 -15.23
CA CYS A 74 9.50 6.87 -15.51
C CYS A 74 9.88 7.16 -16.97
N SER A 75 11.11 7.65 -17.17
CA SER A 75 11.70 7.75 -18.51
C SER A 75 12.22 6.39 -18.98
N GLY A 76 12.66 6.29 -20.24
CA GLY A 76 13.28 5.08 -20.81
C GLY A 76 14.34 4.43 -19.91
N ILE A 77 15.11 5.24 -19.19
CA ILE A 77 16.29 4.81 -18.42
C ILE A 77 16.00 4.71 -16.92
N ARG A 78 15.01 5.45 -16.41
CA ARG A 78 14.70 5.48 -14.97
C ARG A 78 13.90 4.23 -14.58
N PRO A 79 14.40 3.36 -13.68
CA PRO A 79 13.72 2.12 -13.31
C PRO A 79 12.50 2.33 -12.39
N SER A 80 12.51 3.38 -11.59
CA SER A 80 11.43 3.71 -10.66
C SER A 80 11.26 5.21 -10.48
N SER A 81 10.04 5.65 -10.21
CA SER A 81 9.71 7.04 -9.89
C SER A 81 8.72 7.09 -8.74
N PHE A 82 8.83 8.13 -7.91
CA PHE A 82 7.98 8.36 -6.75
C PHE A 82 7.72 9.85 -6.62
N GLY A 83 6.47 10.25 -6.36
CA GLY A 83 6.13 11.65 -6.13
C GLY A 83 4.65 11.87 -5.88
N TRP A 84 4.27 13.12 -5.62
CA TRP A 84 2.91 13.52 -5.26
C TRP A 84 1.96 13.57 -6.46
N ILE A 85 0.72 13.14 -6.23
CA ILE A 85 -0.41 13.30 -7.15
C ILE A 85 -1.63 13.79 -6.34
N SER A 86 -2.68 14.25 -7.01
CA SER A 86 -3.90 14.64 -6.29
C SER A 86 -4.54 13.41 -5.62
N PRO A 87 -4.92 13.50 -4.33
CA PRO A 87 -5.73 12.47 -3.67
C PRO A 87 -7.14 12.38 -4.25
N LEU A 88 -7.61 13.40 -4.97
CA LEU A 88 -8.93 13.45 -5.62
C LEU A 88 -8.94 12.78 -7.01
N GLY A 89 -7.78 12.35 -7.52
CA GLY A 89 -7.66 11.67 -8.80
C GLY A 89 -7.55 12.58 -10.03
N ASP A 90 -7.67 13.90 -9.85
CA ASP A 90 -7.41 14.88 -10.91
C ASP A 90 -5.89 15.03 -11.14
N ILE A 91 -5.47 15.08 -12.41
CA ILE A 91 -4.05 15.14 -12.79
C ILE A 91 -3.45 16.51 -12.43
N GLU A 92 -4.25 17.57 -12.57
CA GLU A 92 -3.85 18.95 -12.26
C GLU A 92 -4.52 19.47 -10.99
N GLY A 93 -5.20 18.58 -10.26
CA GLY A 93 -5.86 18.89 -9.01
C GLY A 93 -4.88 19.21 -7.87
N PRO A 94 -5.42 19.67 -6.73
CA PRO A 94 -4.61 19.95 -5.55
C PRO A 94 -3.90 18.67 -5.07
N LEU A 95 -2.64 18.81 -4.63
CA LEU A 95 -1.82 17.71 -4.09
C LEU A 95 -2.17 17.39 -2.63
N THR A 96 -2.95 18.26 -2.00
CA THR A 96 -3.51 18.12 -0.66
C THR A 96 -5.03 18.09 -0.73
N HIS A 97 -5.66 17.43 0.25
CA HIS A 97 -7.10 17.52 0.47
C HIS A 97 -7.38 17.58 1.97
N GLU A 98 -7.91 18.71 2.44
CA GLU A 98 -8.15 18.94 3.87
C GLU A 98 -9.61 18.70 4.22
N VAL A 99 -9.85 17.89 5.25
CA VAL A 99 -11.19 17.67 5.80
C VAL A 99 -11.08 17.64 7.32
N SER A 100 -11.88 18.46 8.01
CA SER A 100 -11.93 18.53 9.48
C SER A 100 -10.56 18.70 10.16
N GLY A 101 -9.66 19.47 9.54
CA GLY A 101 -8.30 19.73 10.06
C GLY A 101 -7.32 18.57 9.89
N SER A 102 -7.71 17.47 9.23
CA SER A 102 -6.80 16.42 8.76
C SER A 102 -6.50 16.60 7.27
N ILE A 103 -5.26 16.36 6.87
CA ILE A 103 -4.78 16.61 5.51
C ILE A 103 -4.46 15.27 4.85
N LEU A 104 -5.21 14.92 3.82
CA LEU A 104 -5.00 13.73 2.99
C LEU A 104 -3.99 14.05 1.88
N LEU A 105 -3.09 13.09 1.64
CA LEU A 105 -2.02 13.13 0.66
C LEU A 105 -2.02 11.83 -0.15
N CYS A 106 -1.60 11.93 -1.41
CA CYS A 106 -1.44 10.75 -2.26
C CYS A 106 -0.09 10.77 -2.98
N ALA A 107 0.71 9.74 -2.75
CA ALA A 107 1.94 9.51 -3.50
C ALA A 107 1.72 8.41 -4.53
N LYS A 108 2.30 8.58 -5.73
CA LYS A 108 2.33 7.56 -6.76
C LYS A 108 3.74 7.02 -6.89
N ARG A 109 3.86 5.69 -6.76
CA ARG A 109 5.05 4.93 -7.11
C ARG A 109 4.84 4.30 -8.48
N GLU A 110 5.85 4.38 -9.33
CA GLU A 110 5.87 3.69 -10.61
C GLU A 110 7.19 2.95 -10.75
N ASP A 111 7.15 1.65 -11.04
CA ASP A 111 8.32 0.82 -11.27
C ASP A 111 8.22 0.18 -12.65
N LYS A 112 9.33 0.16 -13.38
CA LYS A 112 9.44 -0.59 -14.63
C LYS A 112 9.56 -2.08 -14.34
N ILE A 113 8.60 -2.87 -14.79
CA ILE A 113 8.66 -4.32 -14.65
C ILE A 113 9.56 -4.89 -15.73
N VAL A 114 10.73 -5.37 -15.32
CA VAL A 114 11.56 -6.27 -16.13
C VAL A 114 11.32 -7.70 -15.62
N PRO A 115 10.68 -8.58 -16.39
CA PRO A 115 10.50 -9.97 -16.00
C PRO A 115 11.86 -10.63 -15.72
N SER A 116 11.97 -11.34 -14.59
CA SER A 116 13.23 -11.98 -14.19
C SER A 116 13.72 -12.99 -15.23
N SER A 117 12.81 -13.71 -15.90
CA SER A 117 13.13 -14.62 -17.00
C SER A 117 13.80 -13.89 -18.16
N ALA A 118 13.24 -12.78 -18.62
CA ALA A 118 13.80 -12.00 -19.73
C ALA A 118 15.22 -11.48 -19.43
N LEU A 119 15.48 -11.09 -18.18
CA LEU A 119 16.82 -10.67 -17.76
C LEU A 119 17.81 -11.85 -17.74
N VAL A 120 17.38 -13.01 -17.26
CA VAL A 120 18.21 -14.23 -17.21
C VAL A 120 18.55 -14.72 -18.61
N ASP A 121 17.56 -14.76 -19.51
CA ASP A 121 17.75 -15.22 -20.89
C ASP A 121 18.74 -14.31 -21.65
N LEU A 122 18.55 -12.98 -21.58
CA LEU A 122 19.45 -12.03 -22.23
C LEU A 122 20.87 -12.04 -21.62
N LEU A 123 20.97 -12.23 -20.30
CA LEU A 123 22.26 -12.38 -19.63
C LEU A 123 22.98 -13.65 -20.09
N ALA A 124 22.27 -14.78 -20.20
CA ALA A 124 22.82 -16.04 -20.68
C ALA A 124 23.33 -15.92 -22.12
N GLU A 125 22.54 -15.30 -23.02
CA GLU A 125 22.94 -15.03 -24.40
C GLU A 125 24.22 -14.18 -24.47
N LYS A 126 24.33 -13.12 -23.67
CA LYS A 126 25.52 -12.26 -23.62
C LYS A 126 26.74 -12.99 -23.09
N ILE A 127 26.58 -13.82 -22.05
CA ILE A 127 27.67 -14.64 -21.50
C ILE A 127 28.14 -15.63 -22.56
N GLU A 128 27.24 -16.40 -23.18
CA GLU A 128 27.59 -17.39 -24.20
C GLU A 128 28.32 -16.75 -25.39
N ARG A 129 27.82 -15.60 -25.88
CA ARG A 129 28.46 -14.86 -26.96
C ARG A 129 29.89 -14.44 -26.61
N LEU A 130 30.14 -13.96 -25.40
CA LEU A 130 31.49 -13.55 -24.97
C LEU A 130 32.42 -14.73 -24.71
N GLU A 131 31.92 -15.83 -24.13
CA GLU A 131 32.71 -17.05 -23.94
C GLU A 131 33.16 -17.65 -25.28
N GLN A 132 32.29 -17.62 -26.29
CA GLN A 132 32.62 -18.06 -27.65
C GLN A 132 33.68 -17.15 -28.32
N LEU A 133 33.59 -15.83 -28.12
CA LEU A 133 34.53 -14.87 -28.73
C LEU A 133 35.92 -14.89 -28.08
N GLU A 134 35.99 -15.03 -26.76
CA GLU A 134 37.26 -14.96 -26.02
C GLU A 134 37.87 -16.33 -25.68
N GLY A 135 37.12 -17.42 -25.88
CA GLY A 135 37.58 -18.78 -25.60
C GLY A 135 37.85 -19.06 -24.12
N ARG A 136 37.28 -18.25 -23.21
CA ARG A 136 37.41 -18.39 -21.75
C ARG A 136 36.06 -18.28 -21.06
N LYS A 137 35.99 -18.75 -19.81
CA LYS A 137 34.82 -18.54 -18.95
C LYS A 137 34.77 -17.11 -18.42
N ILE A 138 33.55 -16.58 -18.27
CA ILE A 138 33.31 -15.26 -17.68
C ILE A 138 33.27 -15.35 -16.16
N PHE A 139 34.02 -14.47 -15.48
CA PHE A 139 34.09 -14.41 -14.03
C PHE A 139 32.98 -13.51 -13.44
N ASN A 140 32.70 -13.65 -12.14
CA ASN A 140 31.57 -13.00 -11.47
C ASN A 140 31.49 -11.48 -11.65
N LYS A 141 32.63 -10.78 -11.61
CA LYS A 141 32.67 -9.32 -11.79
C LYS A 141 32.17 -8.89 -13.18
N GLU A 142 32.51 -9.68 -14.19
CA GLU A 142 32.16 -9.41 -15.58
C GLU A 142 30.70 -9.83 -15.85
N LYS A 143 30.23 -10.93 -15.24
CA LYS A 143 28.79 -11.29 -15.21
C LYS A 143 27.93 -10.18 -14.62
N LEU A 144 28.40 -9.51 -13.55
CA LEU A 144 27.66 -8.41 -12.95
C LEU A 144 27.52 -7.23 -13.93
N ARG A 145 28.60 -6.87 -14.64
CA ARG A 145 28.56 -5.83 -15.68
C ARG A 145 27.60 -6.21 -16.82
N LEU A 146 27.65 -7.45 -17.29
CA LEU A 146 26.74 -7.94 -18.33
C LEU A 146 25.28 -7.94 -17.88
N LYS A 147 25.03 -8.17 -16.59
CA LYS A 147 23.69 -8.08 -16.00
C LYS A 147 23.20 -6.63 -16.00
N ASP A 148 24.04 -5.67 -15.65
CA ASP A 148 23.69 -4.25 -15.68
C ASP A 148 23.44 -3.78 -17.12
N ASP A 149 24.25 -4.23 -18.08
CA ASP A 149 24.07 -3.96 -19.52
C ASP A 149 22.76 -4.56 -20.05
N ALA A 150 22.46 -5.82 -19.69
CA ALA A 150 21.20 -6.48 -20.04
C ALA A 150 19.99 -5.72 -19.44
N MET A 151 20.10 -5.25 -18.20
CA MET A 151 19.07 -4.44 -17.55
C MET A 151 18.86 -3.11 -18.29
N ALA A 152 19.94 -2.41 -18.65
CA ALA A 152 19.89 -1.16 -19.39
C ALA A 152 19.24 -1.31 -20.78
N GLU A 153 19.41 -2.47 -21.41
CA GLU A 153 18.79 -2.82 -22.70
C GLU A 153 17.29 -3.14 -22.57
N LEU A 154 16.89 -3.79 -21.48
CA LEU A 154 15.49 -4.15 -21.24
C LEU A 154 14.64 -3.00 -20.69
N LEU A 155 15.24 -2.08 -19.92
CA LEU A 155 14.54 -0.97 -19.26
C LEU A 155 13.69 -0.10 -20.21
N PRO A 156 14.17 0.31 -21.41
CA PRO A 156 13.35 1.08 -22.35
C PRO A 156 12.08 0.36 -22.82
N ARG A 157 12.10 -0.98 -22.85
CA ARG A 157 10.99 -1.84 -23.29
C ARG A 157 10.08 -2.28 -22.14
N ALA A 158 10.53 -2.11 -20.90
CA ALA A 158 9.81 -2.51 -19.70
C ALA A 158 8.56 -1.66 -19.49
N LEU A 159 7.44 -2.33 -19.21
CA LEU A 159 6.17 -1.67 -18.94
C LEU A 159 6.15 -1.10 -17.51
N PRO A 160 5.69 0.15 -17.33
CA PRO A 160 5.55 0.72 -16.00
C PRO A 160 4.35 0.11 -15.27
N ARG A 161 4.53 -0.22 -13.99
CA ARG A 161 3.47 -0.55 -13.06
C ARG A 161 3.40 0.53 -12.01
N SER A 162 2.21 1.10 -11.86
CA SER A 162 1.98 2.13 -10.85
C SER A 162 1.18 1.61 -9.66
N LYS A 163 1.45 2.20 -8.50
CA LYS A 163 0.74 1.98 -7.24
C LYS A 163 0.58 3.32 -6.55
N GLN A 164 -0.63 3.59 -6.06
CA GLN A 164 -0.91 4.76 -5.23
C GLN A 164 -0.77 4.39 -3.76
N ILE A 165 -0.24 5.31 -2.97
CA ILE A 165 -0.06 5.20 -1.52
C ILE A 165 -0.72 6.45 -0.94
N LEU A 166 -1.86 6.25 -0.30
CA LEU A 166 -2.53 7.29 0.46
C LEU A 166 -1.87 7.43 1.83
N GLY A 167 -1.85 8.64 2.36
CA GLY A 167 -1.48 8.88 3.74
C GLY A 167 -2.12 10.18 4.19
N TYR A 168 -2.29 10.35 5.49
CA TYR A 168 -2.83 11.58 6.03
C TYR A 168 -2.05 12.09 7.24
N LEU A 169 -2.10 13.39 7.42
CA LEU A 169 -1.53 14.11 8.53
C LEU A 169 -2.67 14.65 9.39
N THR A 170 -2.58 14.44 10.70
CA THR A 170 -3.50 15.04 11.67
C THR A 170 -2.69 15.91 12.61
N PRO A 171 -2.60 17.23 12.36
CA PRO A 171 -1.83 18.16 13.18
C PRO A 171 -2.28 18.20 14.65
N SER A 172 -3.59 18.08 14.92
CA SER A 172 -4.13 18.05 16.29
C SER A 172 -3.58 16.87 17.11
N ASP A 173 -3.46 15.71 16.46
CA ASP A 173 -3.03 14.47 17.10
C ASP A 173 -1.52 14.24 16.95
N LYS A 174 -0.80 15.12 16.23
CA LYS A 174 0.61 14.93 15.85
C LYS A 174 0.87 13.57 15.19
N LEU A 175 0.00 13.13 14.29
CA LEU A 175 0.08 11.82 13.64
C LEU A 175 0.30 11.93 12.13
N LEU A 176 1.12 11.01 11.62
CA LEU A 176 1.18 10.64 10.21
C LEU A 176 0.76 9.19 10.08
N VAL A 177 -0.26 8.93 9.27
CA VAL A 177 -0.76 7.59 8.97
C VAL A 177 -0.58 7.29 7.49
N ILE A 178 0.07 6.18 7.14
CA ILE A 178 0.45 5.84 5.76
C ILE A 178 -0.18 4.51 5.36
N GLY A 179 -0.99 4.56 4.31
CA GLY A 179 -1.79 3.49 3.73
C GLY A 179 -1.01 2.43 2.96
N THR A 180 -0.09 1.71 3.62
CA THR A 180 0.69 0.65 2.97
C THR A 180 0.86 -0.58 3.85
N THR A 181 1.15 -1.72 3.22
CA THR A 181 1.58 -2.95 3.86
C THR A 181 3.11 -3.07 3.97
N SER A 182 3.87 -2.26 3.25
CA SER A 182 5.33 -2.34 3.17
C SER A 182 6.02 -1.23 3.95
N VAL A 183 6.90 -1.60 4.89
CA VAL A 183 7.75 -0.65 5.64
C VAL A 183 8.54 0.24 4.68
N SER A 184 9.11 -0.35 3.62
CA SER A 184 9.91 0.40 2.64
C SER A 184 9.10 1.43 1.86
N GLU A 185 7.80 1.19 1.64
CA GLU A 185 6.93 2.19 1.01
C GLU A 185 6.56 3.31 1.97
N ALA A 186 6.37 2.98 3.26
CA ALA A 186 6.14 3.98 4.31
C ALA A 186 7.36 4.90 4.46
N GLU A 187 8.57 4.34 4.45
CA GLU A 187 9.82 5.11 4.46
C GLU A 187 9.98 6.00 3.22
N LEU A 188 9.68 5.48 2.03
CA LEU A 188 9.68 6.29 0.79
C LEU A 188 8.70 7.45 0.88
N PHE A 189 7.51 7.22 1.42
CA PHE A 189 6.51 8.26 1.63
C PHE A 189 7.03 9.34 2.60
N ILE A 190 7.58 8.94 3.75
CA ILE A 190 8.18 9.88 4.73
C ILE A 190 9.33 10.66 4.10
N ASN A 191 10.20 10.00 3.33
CA ASN A 191 11.30 10.66 2.64
C ASN A 191 10.80 11.68 1.61
N CYS A 192 9.71 11.37 0.92
CA CYS A 192 9.06 12.30 -0.01
C CYS A 192 8.51 13.53 0.74
N VAL A 193 7.86 13.33 1.89
CA VAL A 193 7.41 14.45 2.75
C VAL A 193 8.60 15.29 3.20
N ARG A 194 9.67 14.65 3.67
CA ARG A 194 10.89 15.35 4.11
C ARG A 194 11.55 16.14 2.98
N ASN A 195 11.59 15.59 1.77
CA ASN A 195 12.15 16.29 0.61
C ASN A 195 11.30 17.48 0.16
N SER A 196 9.98 17.42 0.37
CA SER A 196 9.07 18.55 0.11
C SER A 196 9.19 19.65 1.17
N LEU A 197 9.23 19.27 2.45
CA LEU A 197 9.23 20.20 3.59
C LEU A 197 10.63 20.65 4.03
N GLY A 198 11.69 20.00 3.53
CA GLY A 198 13.07 20.15 4.00
C GLY A 198 13.36 19.39 5.30
N SER A 199 12.55 19.61 6.34
CA SER A 199 12.63 18.89 7.61
C SER A 199 11.28 18.32 8.00
N PHE A 200 11.25 17.04 8.36
CA PHE A 200 10.05 16.38 8.82
C PHE A 200 10.43 15.27 9.82
N PRO A 201 10.57 15.62 11.11
CA PRO A 201 10.94 14.67 12.15
C PRO A 201 9.71 13.83 12.53
N VAL A 202 9.79 12.54 12.20
CA VAL A 202 8.78 11.55 12.56
C VAL A 202 9.44 10.31 13.10
N VAL A 203 8.77 9.67 14.06
CA VAL A 203 9.22 8.43 14.69
C VAL A 203 8.06 7.44 14.77
N PRO A 204 8.32 6.12 14.67
CA PRO A 204 7.30 5.13 15.00
C PRO A 204 6.82 5.31 16.46
N PRO A 205 5.54 5.05 16.76
CA PRO A 205 5.05 5.06 18.13
C PRO A 205 5.84 4.07 18.99
N GLN A 206 6.19 4.47 20.19
CA GLN A 206 6.91 3.66 21.16
C GLN A 206 6.03 3.46 22.38
N VAL A 207 5.79 2.20 22.74
CA VAL A 207 4.99 1.83 23.90
C VAL A 207 5.89 1.27 25.00
N SER A 208 5.48 1.46 26.26
CA SER A 208 6.26 1.03 27.42
C SER A 208 6.38 -0.49 27.55
N SER A 209 5.30 -1.22 27.25
CA SER A 209 5.29 -2.69 27.32
C SER A 209 5.60 -3.30 25.96
N LYS A 210 6.26 -4.46 25.93
CA LYS A 210 6.50 -5.16 24.67
C LYS A 210 5.17 -5.69 24.11
N PRO A 211 4.75 -5.31 22.88
CA PRO A 211 3.47 -5.74 22.34
C PRO A 211 3.30 -7.27 22.30
N THR A 212 4.36 -8.01 22.01
CA THR A 212 4.32 -9.49 21.99
C THR A 212 3.97 -10.09 23.36
N GLU A 213 4.45 -9.50 24.45
CA GLU A 213 4.14 -9.96 25.81
C GLU A 213 2.67 -9.68 26.15
N ILE A 214 2.18 -8.48 25.80
CA ILE A 214 0.79 -8.08 26.05
C ILE A 214 -0.20 -8.89 25.21
N PHE A 215 0.06 -9.09 23.91
CA PHE A 215 -0.79 -9.90 23.04
C PHE A 215 -0.88 -11.35 23.51
N THR A 216 0.27 -11.92 23.89
CA THR A 216 0.34 -13.27 24.46
C THR A 216 -0.45 -13.36 25.77
N HIS A 217 -0.35 -12.33 26.62
CA HIS A 217 -1.12 -12.25 27.84
C HIS A 217 -2.63 -12.20 27.56
N TRP A 218 -3.09 -11.37 26.61
CA TRP A 218 -4.51 -11.29 26.24
C TRP A 218 -5.06 -12.63 25.75
N LEU A 219 -4.32 -13.36 24.91
CA LEU A 219 -4.71 -14.70 24.46
C LEU A 219 -4.74 -15.72 25.61
N LYS A 220 -3.78 -15.65 26.53
CA LYS A 220 -3.69 -16.57 27.67
C LYS A 220 -4.79 -16.34 28.70
N SER A 221 -4.95 -15.08 29.13
CA SER A 221 -5.85 -14.67 30.21
C SER A 221 -7.28 -14.46 29.75
N ARG A 222 -7.51 -14.27 28.45
CA ARG A 222 -8.80 -13.88 27.85
C ARG A 222 -9.34 -12.56 28.43
N LYS A 223 -8.44 -11.74 28.97
CA LYS A 223 -8.76 -10.44 29.56
C LYS A 223 -8.09 -9.37 28.73
N LEU A 224 -8.93 -8.58 28.07
CA LEU A 224 -8.52 -7.39 27.35
C LEU A 224 -9.02 -6.15 28.12
N PRO A 225 -8.42 -4.98 27.90
CA PRO A 225 -8.94 -3.73 28.43
C PRO A 225 -10.37 -3.45 27.95
N GLU A 226 -11.03 -2.48 28.60
CA GLU A 226 -12.39 -2.09 28.25
C GLU A 226 -12.50 -1.72 26.76
N HIS A 227 -13.60 -2.12 26.12
CA HIS A 227 -13.90 -1.92 24.71
C HIS A 227 -13.03 -2.71 23.71
N PHE A 228 -12.03 -3.47 24.17
CA PHE A 228 -11.28 -4.40 23.33
C PHE A 228 -11.84 -5.82 23.45
N SER A 229 -11.98 -6.48 22.31
CA SER A 229 -12.33 -7.90 22.23
C SER A 229 -11.44 -8.61 21.22
N LEU A 230 -11.28 -9.92 21.39
CA LEU A 230 -10.50 -10.73 20.46
C LEU A 230 -11.22 -10.79 19.10
N GLY A 231 -10.45 -10.57 18.04
CA GLY A 231 -10.88 -10.82 16.67
C GLY A 231 -10.73 -12.31 16.33
N ASN A 232 -10.51 -12.60 15.05
CA ASN A 232 -10.49 -13.97 14.52
C ASN A 232 -9.18 -14.35 13.80
N SER A 233 -8.10 -13.63 14.08
CA SER A 233 -6.79 -13.89 13.47
C SER A 233 -5.65 -13.61 14.44
N CYS A 234 -4.60 -14.42 14.38
CA CYS A 234 -3.38 -14.16 15.12
C CYS A 234 -2.19 -14.86 14.43
N ASP A 235 -1.00 -14.30 14.60
CA ASP A 235 0.25 -14.94 14.20
C ASP A 235 1.06 -15.28 15.46
N LEU A 236 1.41 -16.55 15.64
CA LEU A 236 2.23 -17.05 16.73
C LEU A 236 3.63 -17.41 16.21
N LEU A 237 4.64 -17.15 17.01
CA LEU A 237 6.05 -17.46 16.74
C LEU A 237 6.62 -18.26 17.90
N ASP A 238 7.35 -19.31 17.57
CA ASP A 238 8.21 -20.01 18.50
C ASP A 238 9.56 -19.28 18.59
N PRO A 239 9.93 -18.69 19.75
CA PRO A 239 11.17 -17.94 19.85
C PRO A 239 12.43 -18.81 19.82
N GLU A 240 12.32 -20.12 20.08
CA GLU A 240 13.46 -21.03 20.11
C GLU A 240 13.72 -21.64 18.74
N GLU A 241 12.68 -22.20 18.10
CA GLU A 241 12.81 -22.90 16.82
C GLU A 241 12.53 -22.00 15.60
N GLY A 242 11.90 -20.84 15.81
CA GLY A 242 11.45 -19.96 14.72
C GLY A 242 10.22 -20.48 13.98
N ALA A 243 9.56 -21.54 14.46
CA ALA A 243 8.33 -22.06 13.88
C ALA A 243 7.21 -21.02 13.98
N THR A 244 6.41 -20.88 12.92
CA THR A 244 5.33 -19.88 12.85
C THR A 244 3.98 -20.54 12.62
N ILE A 245 2.93 -20.00 13.25
CA ILE A 245 1.54 -20.43 13.09
C ILE A 245 0.71 -19.20 12.78
N THR A 246 0.00 -19.23 11.65
CA THR A 246 -0.94 -18.16 11.28
C THR A 246 -2.36 -18.69 11.34
N CYS A 247 -3.17 -18.11 12.22
CA CYS A 247 -4.59 -18.41 12.37
C CYS A 247 -5.40 -17.34 11.64
N ARG A 248 -6.37 -17.77 10.81
CA ARG A 248 -7.27 -16.88 10.07
C ARG A 248 -8.69 -17.39 10.15
N ARG A 249 -9.65 -16.51 10.43
CA ARG A 249 -11.07 -16.85 10.62
C ARG A 249 -11.27 -17.92 11.70
N GLN A 250 -10.44 -17.90 12.73
CA GLN A 250 -10.49 -18.82 13.87
C GLN A 250 -10.90 -18.04 15.10
N ASP A 251 -11.78 -18.61 15.91
CA ASP A 251 -12.07 -18.06 17.23
C ASP A 251 -10.82 -18.15 18.12
N LEU A 252 -10.33 -16.99 18.54
CA LEU A 252 -9.15 -16.89 19.39
C LEU A 252 -9.44 -17.30 20.84
N ASP A 253 -10.71 -17.40 21.23
CA ASP A 253 -11.14 -17.83 22.56
C ASP A 253 -11.24 -19.36 22.73
N THR A 254 -10.42 -20.10 21.98
CA THR A 254 -10.42 -21.57 21.95
C THR A 254 -9.26 -22.17 22.74
N ASN A 255 -9.40 -23.44 23.15
CA ASN A 255 -8.31 -24.16 23.82
C ASN A 255 -7.14 -24.48 22.87
N GLU A 256 -7.39 -24.52 21.56
CA GLU A 256 -6.36 -24.73 20.53
C GLU A 256 -5.30 -23.63 20.58
N ILE A 257 -5.74 -22.37 20.61
CA ILE A 257 -4.83 -21.22 20.73
C ILE A 257 -4.10 -21.26 22.07
N ARG A 258 -4.80 -21.56 23.17
CA ARG A 258 -4.18 -21.67 24.49
C ARG A 258 -3.07 -22.72 24.53
N ASN A 259 -3.30 -23.90 23.95
CA ASN A 259 -2.29 -24.96 23.90
C ASN A 259 -1.00 -24.50 23.19
N HIS A 260 -1.12 -23.69 22.13
CA HIS A 260 0.06 -23.12 21.47
C HIS A 260 0.82 -22.12 22.36
N ILE A 261 0.09 -21.28 23.12
CA ILE A 261 0.70 -20.34 24.06
C ILE A 261 1.38 -21.07 25.23
N ASP A 262 0.73 -22.09 25.78
CA ASP A 262 1.28 -22.90 26.88
C ASP A 262 2.48 -23.75 26.42
N ALA A 263 2.57 -24.07 25.12
CA ALA A 263 3.75 -24.67 24.50
C ALA A 263 4.90 -23.67 24.24
N GLY A 264 4.81 -22.43 24.74
CA GLY A 264 5.90 -21.43 24.68
C GLY A 264 5.86 -20.48 23.49
N LYS A 265 4.83 -20.54 22.64
CA LYS A 265 4.71 -19.63 21.49
C LYS A 265 4.25 -18.25 21.92
N ILE A 266 4.82 -17.23 21.30
CA ILE A 266 4.47 -15.82 21.54
C ILE A 266 3.63 -15.27 20.41
N CYS A 267 2.67 -14.42 20.73
CA CYS A 267 1.84 -13.74 19.75
C CYS A 267 2.56 -12.53 19.16
N THR A 268 2.69 -12.50 17.83
CA THR A 268 3.33 -11.42 17.07
C THR A 268 2.32 -10.52 16.36
N LYS A 269 1.16 -11.06 15.96
CA LYS A 269 0.04 -10.27 15.45
C LYS A 269 -1.25 -10.73 16.09
N ILE A 270 -2.13 -9.79 16.39
CA ILE A 270 -3.44 -10.09 16.97
C ILE A 270 -4.54 -9.30 16.28
N GLY A 271 -5.59 -10.00 15.86
CA GLY A 271 -6.85 -9.42 15.46
C GLY A 271 -7.62 -8.99 16.70
N ILE A 272 -8.08 -7.75 16.70
CA ILE A 272 -8.89 -7.17 17.76
C ILE A 272 -10.10 -6.47 17.16
N ASN A 273 -11.19 -6.44 17.93
CA ASN A 273 -12.35 -5.62 17.62
C ASN A 273 -12.49 -4.57 18.73
N TRP A 274 -12.59 -3.31 18.33
CA TRP A 274 -12.70 -2.15 19.22
C TRP A 274 -14.09 -1.52 19.10
N HIS A 275 -14.78 -1.36 20.24
CA HIS A 275 -16.19 -0.94 20.34
C HIS A 275 -17.21 -1.74 19.51
N GLY A 276 -16.81 -2.85 18.88
CA GLY A 276 -17.62 -3.62 17.93
C GLY A 276 -17.61 -3.05 16.50
N ASP A 277 -17.17 -1.80 16.33
CA ASP A 277 -17.21 -1.08 15.06
C ASP A 277 -15.91 -1.19 14.27
N LEU A 278 -14.75 -1.26 14.93
CA LEU A 278 -13.45 -1.34 14.28
C LEU A 278 -12.83 -2.73 14.45
N ASN A 279 -12.67 -3.46 13.34
CA ASN A 279 -11.88 -4.69 13.31
C ASN A 279 -10.51 -4.39 12.70
N VAL A 280 -9.45 -4.77 13.40
CA VAL A 280 -8.07 -4.49 12.96
C VAL A 280 -7.11 -5.56 13.45
N VAL A 281 -6.13 -5.90 12.63
CA VAL A 281 -5.00 -6.75 13.03
C VAL A 281 -3.82 -5.86 13.38
N VAL A 282 -3.38 -5.93 14.64
CA VAL A 282 -2.24 -5.15 15.14
C VAL A 282 -0.99 -6.03 15.14
N ASP A 283 0.08 -5.53 14.53
CA ASP A 283 1.39 -6.17 14.52
C ASP A 283 2.22 -5.76 15.76
N LYS A 284 3.26 -6.54 16.09
CA LYS A 284 4.20 -6.23 17.18
C LYS A 284 4.94 -4.91 16.98
N GLU A 285 5.07 -4.47 15.73
CA GLU A 285 5.65 -3.18 15.33
C GLU A 285 4.61 -2.04 15.29
N LEU A 286 3.39 -2.29 15.81
CA LEU A 286 2.27 -1.34 15.84
C LEU A 286 1.77 -0.92 14.46
N SER A 287 2.07 -1.70 13.40
CA SER A 287 1.39 -1.54 12.11
C SER A 287 -0.03 -2.11 12.19
N LEU A 288 -0.97 -1.44 11.53
CA LEU A 288 -2.36 -1.85 11.45
C LEU A 288 -2.62 -2.55 10.12
N LYS A 289 -3.23 -3.72 10.16
CA LYS A 289 -3.50 -4.57 9.00
C LYS A 289 -4.97 -4.93 8.97
N GLN A 290 -5.51 -5.12 7.76
CA GLN A 290 -6.90 -5.52 7.54
C GLN A 290 -7.91 -4.66 8.32
N ILE A 291 -7.70 -3.35 8.32
CA ILE A 291 -8.59 -2.37 8.96
C ILE A 291 -9.97 -2.49 8.31
N LYS A 292 -11.00 -2.66 9.14
CA LYS A 292 -12.40 -2.66 8.73
C LYS A 292 -13.26 -1.91 9.73
N LEU A 293 -13.94 -0.87 9.26
CA LEU A 293 -14.95 -0.12 10.00
C LEU A 293 -16.34 -0.68 9.62
N GLN A 294 -17.15 -1.13 10.57
CA GLN A 294 -18.48 -1.67 10.27
C GLN A 294 -19.44 -0.61 9.72
N ASN A 295 -19.24 0.66 10.10
CA ASN A 295 -20.10 1.76 9.66
C ASN A 295 -19.73 2.34 8.28
N SER A 296 -18.70 1.83 7.58
CA SER A 296 -18.44 2.25 6.19
C SER A 296 -19.44 1.66 5.19
N ASP A 297 -20.12 0.58 5.55
CA ASP A 297 -20.99 -0.18 4.63
C ASP A 297 -22.46 0.28 4.70
N ASN A 298 -22.81 1.16 5.65
CA ASN A 298 -24.17 1.66 5.83
C ASN A 298 -24.39 2.94 5.00
N LYS A 299 -25.10 2.78 3.87
CA LYS A 299 -25.72 3.80 3.01
C LYS A 299 -24.78 4.67 2.16
N THR A 300 -24.12 4.06 1.18
CA THR A 300 -23.51 4.79 0.05
C THR A 300 -24.48 5.01 -1.12
N ASP A 301 -25.79 4.77 -0.95
CA ASP A 301 -26.82 5.10 -1.95
C ASP A 301 -27.19 6.60 -1.94
N GLU A 302 -26.59 7.41 -1.06
CA GLU A 302 -26.97 8.82 -0.84
C GLU A 302 -25.96 9.85 -1.39
N TYR A 303 -24.82 9.41 -1.95
CA TYR A 303 -23.83 10.30 -2.55
C TYR A 303 -23.52 9.90 -3.99
N ASP A 304 -24.16 10.58 -4.94
CA ASP A 304 -23.76 10.54 -6.37
C ASP A 304 -22.40 11.23 -6.62
N ASP A 305 -21.84 11.92 -5.62
CA ASP A 305 -20.57 12.64 -5.68
C ASP A 305 -19.41 11.82 -5.07
N PRO A 306 -18.41 11.41 -5.88
CA PRO A 306 -17.20 10.74 -5.42
C PRO A 306 -16.40 11.50 -4.35
N ILE A 307 -16.37 12.84 -4.41
CA ILE A 307 -15.60 13.66 -3.47
C ILE A 307 -16.29 13.67 -2.11
N ALA A 308 -17.61 13.86 -2.07
CA ALA A 308 -18.38 13.78 -0.83
C ALA A 308 -18.28 12.40 -0.16
N THR A 309 -18.25 11.33 -0.96
CA THR A 309 -18.05 9.97 -0.46
C THR A 309 -16.66 9.80 0.17
N LEU A 310 -15.62 10.35 -0.48
CA LEU A 310 -14.26 10.35 0.06
C LEU A 310 -14.18 11.12 1.38
N ASP A 311 -14.79 12.31 1.46
CA ASP A 311 -14.82 13.15 2.66
C ASP A 311 -15.46 12.42 3.83
N ALA A 312 -16.63 11.83 3.62
CA ALA A 312 -17.33 11.07 4.64
C ALA A 312 -16.48 9.88 5.14
N ALA A 313 -15.88 9.12 4.21
CA ALA A 313 -15.01 8.00 4.56
C ALA A 313 -13.75 8.46 5.33
N PHE A 314 -13.17 9.60 4.94
CA PHE A 314 -11.98 10.16 5.56
C PHE A 314 -12.25 10.69 6.97
N VAL A 315 -13.36 11.40 7.17
CA VAL A 315 -13.81 11.86 8.49
C VAL A 315 -14.06 10.68 9.42
N ASN A 316 -14.80 9.66 8.97
CA ASN A 316 -15.06 8.48 9.78
C ASN A 316 -13.77 7.77 10.21
N MET A 317 -12.81 7.64 9.29
CA MET A 317 -11.52 7.00 9.58
C MET A 317 -10.67 7.80 10.57
N THR A 318 -10.54 9.11 10.36
CA THR A 318 -9.72 9.98 11.20
C THR A 318 -10.31 10.11 12.61
N LEU A 319 -11.63 10.23 12.73
CA LEU A 319 -12.33 10.24 14.02
C LEU A 319 -12.20 8.92 14.78
N GLU A 320 -12.29 7.79 14.09
CA GLU A 320 -12.12 6.50 14.76
C GLU A 320 -10.68 6.30 15.23
N PHE A 321 -9.70 6.66 14.39
CA PHE A 321 -8.29 6.49 14.72
C PHE A 321 -7.83 7.43 15.85
N SER A 322 -8.36 8.65 15.91
CA SER A 322 -8.06 9.59 17.01
C SER A 322 -8.50 9.06 18.38
N ARG A 323 -9.53 8.20 18.43
CA ARG A 323 -9.99 7.54 19.65
C ARG A 323 -9.31 6.18 19.89
N PHE A 324 -9.18 5.38 18.84
CA PHE A 324 -8.62 4.03 18.92
C PHE A 324 -7.14 4.02 19.26
N LEU A 325 -6.32 4.86 18.62
CA LEU A 325 -4.87 4.82 18.78
C LEU A 325 -4.42 5.14 20.22
N PRO A 326 -4.93 6.19 20.89
CA PRO A 326 -4.62 6.43 22.29
C PRO A 326 -5.05 5.28 23.21
N ALA A 327 -6.24 4.69 22.95
CA ALA A 327 -6.73 3.55 23.72
C ALA A 327 -5.82 2.32 23.54
N LEU A 328 -5.38 2.04 22.31
CA LEU A 328 -4.44 0.95 22.00
C LEU A 328 -3.09 1.17 22.68
N PHE A 329 -2.53 2.38 22.61
CA PHE A 329 -1.24 2.66 23.24
C PHE A 329 -1.33 2.58 24.77
N SER A 330 -2.42 3.07 25.36
CA SER A 330 -2.70 2.90 26.79
C SER A 330 -2.80 1.43 27.19
N ALA A 331 -3.52 0.63 26.40
CA ALA A 331 -3.63 -0.83 26.57
C ALA A 331 -2.27 -1.56 26.51
N LEU A 332 -1.28 -0.98 25.82
CA LEU A 332 0.09 -1.47 25.70
C LEU A 332 1.05 -0.85 26.75
N GLY A 333 0.51 -0.25 27.82
CA GLY A 333 1.28 0.34 28.91
C GLY A 333 1.64 1.82 28.73
N GLY A 334 1.00 2.49 27.77
CA GLY A 334 1.19 3.91 27.46
C GLY A 334 2.36 4.17 26.50
N GLU A 335 2.34 5.35 25.90
CA GLU A 335 3.46 5.84 25.07
C GLU A 335 4.67 6.18 25.95
N SER A 336 5.87 5.97 25.41
CA SER A 336 7.10 6.25 26.14
C SER A 336 7.24 7.75 26.48
N ARG A 337 7.83 8.06 27.64
CA ARG A 337 7.92 9.43 28.18
C ARG A 337 8.63 10.41 27.23
N GLU A 338 9.53 9.93 26.38
CA GLU A 338 10.21 10.76 25.37
C GLU A 338 9.24 11.28 24.29
N GLN A 339 8.17 10.54 23.99
CA GLN A 339 7.16 10.97 23.01
C GLN A 339 6.07 11.86 23.63
N GLN A 340 5.84 11.75 24.94
CA GLN A 340 4.86 12.58 25.67
C GLN A 340 5.43 13.96 26.07
N ALA A 341 6.75 14.07 26.20
CA ALA A 341 7.44 15.30 26.61
C ALA A 341 7.88 16.20 25.43
N MET A 342 7.58 15.83 24.18
CA MET A 342 8.03 16.51 22.95
C MET A 342 6.91 17.20 22.16
#